data_AF-A0AB37UJP6-F1
#
_entry.id   AF-A0AB37UJP6-F1
#
_cell.length_a   1.000
_cell.length_b   1.000
_cell.length_c   1.000
_cell.angle_alpha   90.00
_cell.angle_beta   90.00
_cell.angle_gamma   90.00
#
_symmetry.space_group_name_H-M   'P 1'
#
loop_
_entity.id
_entity.type
_entity.pdbx_description
1 polymer ?
#
loop_
_entity_poly.entity_id
_entity_poly.type
_entity_poly.pdbx_seq_one_letter_code
_entity_poly.pdbx_strand_id
1 'polypeptide(L)' 'MGEESRWQVPLLNENTKKFPVDVYLYCGSLYDRWLLITHYYLGNAILLARRAGSLNLFVFPQDVDPRTEKLE' A
#
# COMPACT_ATOMS: atom_id res chain seq x y z
N MET A 1 -29.46 2.22 0.02
CA MET A 1 -28.46 1.45 0.79
C MET A 1 -27.11 1.92 0.29
N GLY A 2 -26.49 2.84 1.02
CA GLY A 2 -25.23 3.45 0.60
C GLY A 2 -24.08 2.53 0.96
N GLU A 3 -23.34 2.07 -0.04
CA GLU A 3 -22.11 1.30 0.16
C GLU A 3 -21.08 2.21 0.84
N GLU A 4 -20.92 2.02 2.14
CA GLU A 4 -19.84 2.61 2.93
C GLU A 4 -18.50 1.92 2.61
N SER A 5 -18.03 2.02 1.36
CA SER A 5 -16.64 1.69 1.01
C SER A 5 -15.77 2.94 1.08
N ARG A 6 -15.67 3.53 2.29
CA ARG A 6 -14.57 4.43 2.61
C ARG A 6 -13.54 3.62 3.36
N TRP A 7 -12.64 2.96 2.62
CA TRP A 7 -11.37 2.37 3.07
C TRP A 7 -11.02 2.72 4.53
N GLN A 8 -11.66 2.04 5.48
CA GLN A 8 -11.37 2.24 6.89
C GLN A 8 -10.04 1.55 7.09
N VAL A 9 -8.98 2.35 7.23
CA VAL A 9 -7.66 1.83 7.60
C VAL A 9 -7.88 1.09 8.93
N PRO A 10 -7.69 -0.25 8.97
CA PRO A 10 -8.00 -1.01 10.17
C PRO A 10 -7.24 -0.43 11.35
N LEU A 11 -7.90 -0.31 12.50
CA LEU A 11 -7.27 0.13 13.73
C LEU A 11 -6.05 -0.77 14.00
N LEU A 12 -4.86 -0.17 13.99
CA LEU A 12 -3.59 -0.88 14.16
C LEU A 12 -3.55 -1.57 15.53
N ASN A 13 -3.67 -2.90 15.54
CA ASN A 13 -3.36 -3.74 16.69
C ASN A 13 -1.94 -4.34 16.56
N GLU A 14 -1.43 -4.96 17.63
CA GLU A 14 -0.06 -5.53 17.66
C GLU A 14 0.18 -6.58 16.57
N ASN A 15 -0.85 -7.35 16.22
CA ASN A 15 -0.76 -8.37 15.18
C ASN A 15 -0.62 -7.72 13.79
N THR A 16 -1.41 -6.70 13.48
CA THR A 16 -1.28 -5.92 12.23
C THR A 16 0.07 -5.20 12.12
N LYS A 17 0.71 -4.84 13.23
CA LYS A 17 2.05 -4.22 13.20
C LYS A 17 3.15 -5.17 12.77
N LYS A 18 2.94 -6.48 12.75
CA LYS A 18 3.94 -7.50 12.41
C LYS A 18 3.67 -8.19 11.06
N PHE A 19 2.61 -7.81 10.36
CA PHE A 19 2.31 -8.38 9.05
C PHE A 19 3.27 -7.82 8.00
N PRO A 20 4.08 -8.65 7.33
CA PRO A 20 5.05 -8.18 6.34
C PRO A 20 4.32 -7.75 5.06
N VAL A 21 4.76 -6.63 4.49
CA VAL A 21 4.18 -5.99 3.31
C VAL A 21 5.26 -5.35 2.46
N ASP A 22 4.93 -5.16 1.20
CA ASP A 22 5.75 -4.47 0.24
C ASP A 22 5.13 -3.10 -0.07
N VAL A 23 5.97 -2.07 -0.08
CA VAL A 23 5.54 -0.69 -0.36
C VAL A 23 6.02 -0.29 -1.74
N TYR A 24 5.07 0.06 -2.60
CA TYR A 24 5.31 0.46 -3.96
C TYR A 24 4.98 1.95 -4.16
N LEU A 25 5.76 2.61 -4.99
CA LEU A 25 5.45 3.93 -5.54
C LEU A 25 4.83 3.77 -6.93
N TYR A 26 3.70 4.44 -7.15
CA TYR A 26 3.12 4.59 -8.47
C TYR A 26 3.58 5.90 -9.12
N CYS A 27 4.38 5.80 -10.18
CA CYS A 27 4.86 6.94 -10.96
C CYS A 27 4.03 7.11 -12.24
N GLY A 28 2.84 7.70 -12.11
CA GLY A 28 1.84 7.82 -13.18
C GLY A 28 2.04 8.96 -14.20
N SER A 29 3.16 9.69 -14.20
CA SER A 29 3.28 10.87 -15.09
C SER A 29 3.83 10.58 -16.49
N LEU A 30 4.54 9.47 -16.70
CA LEU A 30 5.21 9.21 -17.99
C LEU A 30 5.28 7.73 -18.42
N TYR A 31 5.15 6.76 -17.51
CA TYR A 31 5.33 5.35 -17.85
C TYR A 31 4.48 4.37 -17.00
N ASP A 32 3.55 4.86 -16.17
CA ASP A 32 2.67 4.04 -15.31
C ASP A 32 3.39 2.89 -14.59
N ARG A 33 4.59 3.18 -14.08
CA ARG A 33 5.47 2.18 -13.44
C ARG A 33 5.20 2.09 -11.96
N TRP A 34 5.18 0.85 -11.49
CA TRP A 34 5.33 0.50 -10.09
C TRP A 34 6.80 0.35 -9.76
N LEU A 35 7.26 1.05 -8.73
CA LEU A 35 8.60 0.89 -8.17
C LEU A 35 8.48 0.33 -6.76
N LEU A 36 9.01 -0.87 -6.52
CA LEU A 36 9.17 -1.39 -5.17
C LEU A 36 10.16 -0.49 -4.43
N ILE A 37 9.70 0.18 -3.37
CA ILE A 37 10.58 0.99 -2.53
C ILE A 37 11.34 0.06 -1.58
N THR A 38 10.60 -0.73 -0.79
CA THR A 38 11.18 -1.59 0.24
C THR A 38 10.12 -2.50 0.87
N HIS A 39 10.58 -3.40 1.74
CA HIS A 39 9.78 -4.30 2.56
C HIS A 39 9.59 -3.70 3.95
N TYR A 40 8.35 -3.66 4.44
CA TYR A 40 7.98 -3.14 5.76
C TYR A 40 7.08 -4.12 6.51
N TYR A 41 6.86 -3.83 7.78
CA TYR A 41 5.64 -4.30 8.43
C TYR A 41 4.51 -3.28 8.24
N LEU A 42 3.28 -3.76 8.08
CA LEU A 42 2.10 -2.96 7.72
C LEU A 42 1.91 -1.72 8.60
N GLY A 43 2.11 -1.84 9.92
CA GLY A 43 2.05 -0.70 10.83
C GLY A 43 3.07 0.42 10.49
N ASN A 44 4.29 0.05 10.12
CA ASN A 44 5.33 1.00 9.74
C ASN A 44 5.08 1.58 8.35
N ALA A 45 4.58 0.79 7.40
CA ALA A 45 4.22 1.24 6.08
C ALA A 45 3.13 2.33 6.13
N ILE A 46 2.09 2.13 6.96
CA ILE A 46 1.02 3.11 7.16
C ILE A 46 1.55 4.40 7.80
N LEU A 47 2.43 4.30 8.80
CA LEU A 47 3.05 5.46 9.44
C LEU A 47 3.92 6.26 8.45
N LEU A 48 4.68 5.57 7.61
CA LEU A 48 5.50 6.19 6.56
C LEU A 48 4.63 6.93 5.55
N ALA A 49 3.59 6.27 5.02
CA ALA A 49 2.67 6.87 4.04
C ALA A 49 2.01 8.15 4.57
N ARG A 50 1.57 8.14 5.84
CA ARG A 50 1.02 9.32 6.51
C ARG A 50 2.03 10.46 6.65
N ARG A 51 3.25 10.16 7.08
CA ARG A 51 4.32 11.17 7.25
C ARG A 51 4.77 11.78 5.93
N ALA A 52 4.78 10.98 4.86
CA ALA A 52 5.19 11.41 3.54
C ALA A 52 4.08 12.17 2.77
N GLY A 53 2.85 12.23 3.30
CA GLY A 53 1.70 12.82 2.61
C GLY A 53 1.42 12.19 1.25
N SER A 54 1.82 10.93 1.06
CA SER A 54 2.06 10.38 -0.28
C SER A 54 0.79 9.75 -0.86
N LEU A 55 0.19 10.42 -1.84
CA LEU A 55 -0.99 9.92 -2.57
C LEU A 55 -0.66 8.74 -3.50
N ASN A 56 0.61 8.46 -3.74
CA ASN A 56 1.08 7.47 -4.72
C ASN A 56 1.80 6.27 -4.08
N LEU A 57 1.74 6.13 -2.76
CA LEU A 57 2.29 4.96 -2.07
C LEU A 57 1.19 3.93 -1.84
N PHE A 58 1.48 2.70 -2.23
CA PHE A 58 0.57 1.57 -2.13
C PHE A 58 1.24 0.44 -1.38
N VAL A 59 0.46 -0.28 -0.59
CA VAL A 59 0.94 -1.32 0.32
C VAL A 59 0.28 -2.64 -0.08
N PHE A 60 1.08 -3.64 -0.38
CA PHE A 60 0.61 -4.98 -0.79
C PHE A 60 1.20 -6.06 0.12
N PRO A 61 0.51 -7.18 0.34
CA PRO A 61 1.15 -8.39 0.85
C PRO A 61 2.35 -8.77 -0.03
N GLN A 62 3.41 -9.34 0.55
CA GLN A 62 4.68 -9.58 -0.18
C GLN A 62 4.56 -10.57 -1.34
N ASP A 63 3.53 -11.40 -1.32
CA ASP A 63 3.17 -12.39 -2.33
C ASP A 63 2.27 -11.82 -3.44
N VAL A 64 1.88 -10.56 -3.34
CA VAL A 64 1.04 -9.86 -4.33
C VAL A 64 1.90 -8.86 -5.11
N ASP A 65 2.02 -9.10 -6.42
CA ASP A 65 2.66 -8.16 -7.33
C ASP A 65 1.62 -7.20 -7.91
N PRO A 66 1.71 -5.88 -7.66
CA PRO A 66 0.73 -4.93 -8.20
C PRO A 66 0.74 -4.80 -9.74
N ARG A 67 1.72 -5.42 -10.41
CA ARG A 67 1.80 -5.46 -11.88
C ARG A 67 0.91 -6.54 -12.47
N THR A 68 0.55 -7.59 -11.73
CA THR A 68 -0.23 -8.72 -12.27
C THR A 68 -1.72 -8.39 -12.41
N GLU A 69 -2.24 -7.46 -11.60
CA GLU A 69 -3.63 -6.99 -11.72
C GLU A 69 -3.85 -5.99 -12.87
N LYS A 70 -2.79 -5.50 -13.54
CA LYS A 70 -2.91 -4.61 -14.72
C LYS A 70 -3.20 -5.37 -16.04
N LEU A 71 -3.62 -6.63 -15.96
CA LEU A 71 -4.07 -7.41 -17.12
C LEU A 71 -5.59 -7.29 -17.27
N GLU A 72 -6.05 -6.21 -17.89
CA GLU A 72 -7.15 -6.12 -18.89
C GLU A 72 -7.46 -4.66 -19.26
#